data_AF-A0A1Y2M1T2-F1
#
_entry.id   AF-A0A1Y2M1T2-F1
#
_cell.length_a   1.000
_cell.length_b   1.000
_cell.length_c   1.000
_cell.angle_alpha   90.00
_cell.angle_beta   90.00
_cell.angle_gamma   90.00
#
_symmetry.space_group_name_H-M   'P 1'
#
loop_
_entity.id
_entity.type
_entity.pdbx_description
1 polymer ?
#
loop_
_entity_poly.entity_id
_entity_poly.type
_entity_poly.pdbx_seq_one_letter_code
_entity_poly.pdbx_strand_id
1 'polypeptide(L)'
;MSPEELTAMTRYQVGALKAFLDAEGMPLHHVKPHGVLYGMMYRDKEVCRAVYEGVPKGITVFGLAGTLHEEIAKELGLPFVAELYGDVKYSKDGTLVIDRKKKQFQTLAEEAQAHIKSQVENGSVTAVTGEDVQLPIGDHQVSLCCHSDSPGAIEIVTAARLIIDQFNKKHFSL
;
A
#
# COMPACT_ATOMS: atom_id res chain seq x y z
N MET A 1 -21.39 -7.89 0.55
CA MET A 1 -21.47 -7.46 -0.85
C MET A 1 -21.12 -8.65 -1.71
N SER A 2 -21.86 -8.90 -2.77
CA SER A 2 -21.50 -9.93 -3.75
C SER A 2 -20.28 -9.48 -4.57
N PRO A 3 -19.58 -10.41 -5.24
CA PRO A 3 -18.53 -10.07 -6.21
C PRO A 3 -19.01 -9.05 -7.26
N GLU A 4 -20.22 -9.21 -7.80
CA GLU A 4 -20.77 -8.29 -8.81
C GLU A 4 -20.96 -6.88 -8.25
N GLU A 5 -21.42 -6.75 -7.00
CA GLU A 5 -21.54 -5.46 -6.32
C GLU A 5 -20.16 -4.81 -6.13
N LEU A 6 -19.14 -5.57 -5.72
CA LEU A 6 -17.76 -5.08 -5.57
C LEU A 6 -17.18 -4.58 -6.90
N THR A 7 -17.37 -5.32 -7.98
CA THR A 7 -16.95 -4.93 -9.33
C THR A 7 -17.66 -3.64 -9.77
N ALA A 8 -18.99 -3.58 -9.60
CA ALA A 8 -19.79 -2.42 -9.97
C ALA A 8 -19.42 -1.17 -9.16
N MET A 9 -19.24 -1.30 -7.84
CA MET A 9 -18.85 -0.21 -6.95
C MET A 9 -17.44 0.29 -7.25
N THR A 10 -16.51 -0.60 -7.61
CA THR A 10 -15.16 -0.19 -8.01
C THR A 10 -15.21 0.62 -9.30
N ARG A 11 -15.93 0.14 -10.32
CA ARG A 11 -16.12 0.90 -11.58
C ARG A 11 -16.79 2.25 -11.36
N TYR A 12 -17.81 2.28 -10.51
CA TYR A 12 -18.52 3.51 -10.17
C TYR A 12 -17.59 4.55 -9.55
N GLN A 13 -16.83 4.17 -8.52
CA GLN A 13 -15.91 5.10 -7.83
C GLN A 13 -14.77 5.56 -8.74
N VAL A 14 -14.17 4.63 -9.50
CA VAL A 14 -13.10 4.96 -10.45
C VAL A 14 -13.61 5.87 -11.57
N GLY A 15 -14.79 5.57 -12.13
CA GLY A 15 -15.42 6.38 -13.17
C GLY A 15 -15.76 7.79 -12.68
N ALA A 16 -16.28 7.91 -11.45
CA ALA A 16 -16.56 9.20 -10.83
C ALA A 16 -15.28 10.05 -10.68
N LEU A 17 -14.20 9.47 -10.15
CA LEU A 17 -12.91 10.16 -10.05
C LEU A 17 -12.34 10.53 -11.42
N LYS A 18 -12.42 9.61 -12.39
CA LYS A 18 -11.93 9.85 -13.75
C LYS A 18 -12.59 11.05 -14.42
N ALA A 19 -13.88 11.29 -14.18
CA ALA A 19 -14.56 12.47 -14.71
C ALA A 19 -13.93 13.79 -14.22
N PHE A 20 -13.54 13.87 -12.93
CA PHE A 20 -12.82 15.03 -12.41
C PHE A 20 -11.41 15.15 -12.98
N LEU A 21 -10.69 14.04 -13.10
CA LEU A 21 -9.35 14.02 -13.69
C LEU A 21 -9.38 14.49 -15.15
N ASP A 22 -10.34 14.03 -15.93
CA ASP A 22 -10.52 14.42 -17.33
C ASP A 22 -10.84 15.92 -17.47
N ALA A 23 -11.65 16.48 -16.54
CA ALA A 23 -11.95 17.91 -16.51
C ALA A 23 -10.70 18.79 -16.23
N GLU A 24 -9.75 18.26 -15.46
CA GLU A 24 -8.47 18.91 -15.13
C GLU A 24 -7.33 18.51 -16.08
N GLY A 25 -7.60 17.71 -17.13
CA GLY A 25 -6.59 17.24 -18.08
C GLY A 25 -5.54 16.30 -17.48
N MET A 26 -5.87 15.60 -16.40
CA MET A 26 -4.99 14.66 -15.69
C MET A 26 -5.32 13.19 -16.00
N PRO A 27 -4.33 12.30 -16.09
CA PRO A 27 -4.59 10.86 -16.21
C PRO A 27 -4.85 10.21 -14.84
N LEU A 28 -5.65 9.13 -14.85
CA LEU A 28 -5.72 8.22 -13.69
C LEU A 28 -4.41 7.45 -13.58
N HIS A 29 -3.65 7.66 -12.51
CA HIS A 29 -2.34 7.02 -12.32
C HIS A 29 -2.45 5.58 -11.80
N HIS A 30 -3.28 5.36 -10.78
CA HIS A 30 -3.39 4.07 -10.09
C HIS A 30 -4.74 3.92 -9.38
N VAL A 31 -5.03 2.70 -8.93
CA VAL A 31 -6.13 2.39 -7.99
C VAL A 31 -5.55 1.71 -6.76
N LYS A 32 -5.92 2.21 -5.58
CA LYS A 32 -5.64 1.58 -4.29
C LYS A 32 -6.94 1.36 -3.51
N PRO A 33 -7.35 0.10 -3.22
CA PRO A 33 -8.49 -0.18 -2.36
C PRO A 33 -8.27 0.41 -0.95
N HIS A 34 -9.33 0.90 -0.31
CA HIS A 34 -9.23 1.58 0.98
C HIS A 34 -9.66 0.70 2.17
N GLY A 35 -9.00 0.89 3.31
CA GLY A 35 -9.47 0.45 4.62
C GLY A 35 -9.74 -1.05 4.74
N VAL A 36 -10.90 -1.41 5.28
CA VAL A 36 -11.27 -2.83 5.51
C VAL A 36 -11.30 -3.63 4.21
N LEU A 37 -11.67 -3.01 3.08
CA LEU A 37 -11.69 -3.69 1.79
C LEU A 37 -10.28 -4.16 1.39
N TYR A 38 -9.27 -3.30 1.54
CA TYR A 38 -7.86 -3.67 1.32
C TYR A 38 -7.47 -4.87 2.18
N GLY A 39 -7.88 -4.86 3.45
CA GLY A 39 -7.69 -5.98 4.37
C GLY A 39 -8.34 -7.28 3.91
N MET A 40 -9.58 -7.20 3.43
CA MET A 40 -10.35 -8.36 2.96
C MET A 40 -9.73 -8.98 1.71
N MET A 41 -9.24 -8.15 0.79
CA MET A 41 -8.70 -8.60 -0.49
C MET A 41 -7.48 -9.53 -0.34
N TYR A 42 -6.58 -9.29 0.61
CA TYR A 42 -5.47 -10.23 0.83
C TYR A 42 -5.86 -11.52 1.56
N ARG A 43 -7.13 -11.66 2.01
CA ARG A 43 -7.67 -12.85 2.69
C ARG A 43 -8.70 -13.62 1.88
N ASP A 44 -9.32 -13.00 0.88
CA ASP A 44 -10.42 -13.55 0.10
C ASP A 44 -10.19 -13.32 -1.40
N LYS A 45 -10.00 -14.43 -2.13
CA LYS A 45 -9.65 -14.44 -3.55
C LYS A 45 -10.78 -13.88 -4.43
N GLU A 46 -12.04 -14.15 -4.08
CA GLU A 46 -13.20 -13.69 -4.83
C GLU A 46 -13.40 -12.19 -4.63
N VAL A 47 -13.21 -11.69 -3.42
CA VAL A 47 -13.24 -10.25 -3.13
C VAL A 47 -12.13 -9.52 -3.89
N CYS A 48 -10.90 -10.03 -3.86
CA CYS A 48 -9.78 -9.40 -4.56
C CYS A 48 -9.98 -9.37 -6.07
N ARG A 49 -10.41 -10.49 -6.66
CA ARG A 49 -10.72 -10.59 -8.09
C ARG A 49 -11.83 -9.63 -8.49
N ALA A 50 -12.93 -9.59 -7.76
CA ALA A 50 -14.04 -8.71 -8.05
C ALA A 50 -13.62 -7.22 -8.05
N VAL A 51 -12.87 -6.79 -7.04
CA VAL A 51 -12.36 -5.41 -6.99
C VAL A 51 -11.46 -5.12 -8.18
N TYR A 52 -10.50 -5.99 -8.50
CA TYR A 52 -9.57 -5.77 -9.60
C TYR A 52 -10.20 -5.89 -11.00
N GLU A 53 -11.25 -6.70 -11.19
CA GLU A 53 -12.06 -6.69 -12.43
C GLU A 53 -12.85 -5.38 -12.63
N GLY A 54 -13.01 -4.61 -11.56
CA GLY A 54 -13.57 -3.27 -11.59
C GLY A 54 -12.57 -2.20 -12.00
N VAL A 55 -11.26 -2.50 -12.02
CA VAL A 55 -10.19 -1.56 -12.38
C VAL A 55 -10.04 -1.50 -13.90
N PRO A 56 -9.90 -0.31 -14.52
CA PRO A 56 -9.66 -0.20 -15.95
C PRO A 56 -8.35 -0.89 -16.37
N LYS A 57 -8.36 -1.56 -17.52
CA LYS A 57 -7.17 -2.26 -18.04
C LYS A 57 -5.97 -1.31 -18.17
N GLY A 58 -4.79 -1.79 -17.78
CA GLY A 58 -3.55 -1.03 -17.85
C GLY A 58 -3.35 -0.01 -16.72
N ILE A 59 -4.33 0.19 -15.85
CA ILE A 59 -4.16 1.03 -14.66
C ILE A 59 -3.45 0.24 -13.57
N THR A 60 -2.40 0.83 -13.01
CA THR A 60 -1.62 0.24 -11.93
C THR A 60 -2.47 0.06 -10.68
N VAL A 61 -2.36 -1.09 -10.02
CA VAL A 61 -2.94 -1.34 -8.69
C VAL A 61 -1.86 -1.37 -7.63
N PHE A 62 -2.16 -0.77 -6.48
CA PHE A 62 -1.29 -0.83 -5.31
C PHE A 62 -1.80 -1.93 -4.38
N GLY A 63 -0.87 -2.72 -3.85
CA GLY A 63 -1.23 -3.81 -2.95
C GLY A 63 -0.06 -4.35 -2.16
N LEU A 64 -0.38 -5.21 -1.19
CA LEU A 64 0.60 -5.86 -0.33
C LEU A 64 1.23 -7.04 -1.08
N ALA A 65 2.53 -6.96 -1.35
CA ALA A 65 3.27 -8.02 -2.04
C ALA A 65 3.22 -9.35 -1.27
N GLY A 66 3.34 -10.47 -1.98
CA GLY A 66 3.23 -11.83 -1.44
C GLY A 66 1.83 -12.20 -0.92
N THR A 67 0.80 -11.45 -1.32
CA THR A 67 -0.60 -11.76 -0.98
C THR A 67 -1.47 -11.91 -2.23
N LEU A 68 -2.77 -12.18 -2.03
CA LEU A 68 -3.74 -12.24 -3.12
C LEU A 68 -3.78 -10.96 -3.96
N HIS A 69 -3.37 -9.81 -3.43
CA HIS A 69 -3.20 -8.60 -4.24
C HIS A 69 -2.24 -8.84 -5.41
N GLU A 70 -1.04 -9.35 -5.15
CA GLU A 70 -0.06 -9.60 -6.20
C GLU A 70 -0.52 -10.74 -7.12
N GLU A 71 -1.01 -11.83 -6.54
CA GLU A 71 -1.47 -13.01 -7.28
C GLU A 71 -2.56 -12.63 -8.30
N ILE A 72 -3.60 -11.95 -7.84
CA ILE A 72 -4.75 -11.58 -8.69
C ILE A 72 -4.37 -10.49 -9.70
N ALA A 73 -3.55 -9.50 -9.30
CA ALA A 73 -3.07 -8.49 -10.25
C ALA A 73 -2.34 -9.15 -11.43
N LYS A 74 -1.48 -10.13 -11.13
CA LYS A 74 -0.77 -10.92 -12.15
C LYS A 74 -1.72 -11.77 -13.00
N GLU A 75 -2.67 -12.47 -12.39
CA GLU A 75 -3.68 -13.28 -13.12
C GLU A 75 -4.52 -12.43 -14.09
N LEU A 76 -4.82 -11.17 -13.73
CA LEU A 76 -5.61 -10.24 -14.55
C LEU A 76 -4.76 -9.36 -15.48
N GLY A 77 -3.43 -9.45 -15.41
CA GLY A 77 -2.51 -8.65 -16.22
C GLY A 77 -2.52 -7.15 -15.86
N LEU A 78 -2.81 -6.81 -14.60
CA LEU A 78 -2.75 -5.44 -14.10
C LEU A 78 -1.31 -5.11 -13.66
N PRO A 79 -0.76 -3.92 -14.01
CA PRO A 79 0.49 -3.47 -13.42
C PRO A 79 0.37 -3.38 -11.90
N PHE A 80 1.39 -3.82 -11.18
CA PHE A 80 1.38 -3.93 -9.72
C PHE A 80 2.51 -3.10 -9.11
N VAL A 81 2.21 -2.40 -8.02
CA VAL A 81 3.19 -1.72 -7.16
C VAL A 81 3.02 -2.23 -5.75
N ALA A 82 4.12 -2.72 -5.17
CA ALA A 82 4.14 -3.19 -3.80
C ALA A 82 4.03 -2.02 -2.83
N GLU A 83 3.17 -2.13 -1.82
CA GLU A 83 2.97 -1.08 -0.83
C GLU A 83 3.64 -1.42 0.51
N LEU A 84 4.46 -0.48 0.98
CA LEU A 84 5.04 -0.41 2.32
C LEU A 84 4.30 0.64 3.14
N TYR A 85 4.46 0.63 4.46
CA TYR A 85 3.67 1.47 5.37
C TYR A 85 4.56 2.11 6.45
N GLY A 86 4.67 3.43 6.43
CA GLY A 86 5.51 4.18 7.38
C GLY A 86 4.93 4.29 8.78
N ASP A 87 3.65 3.99 8.96
CA ASP A 87 2.89 4.23 10.19
C ASP A 87 2.00 3.06 10.63
N VAL A 88 2.06 1.92 9.92
CA VAL A 88 1.30 0.72 10.24
C VAL A 88 2.26 -0.39 10.65
N LYS A 89 1.90 -1.10 11.73
CA LYS A 89 2.67 -2.25 12.22
C LYS A 89 2.30 -3.51 11.45
N TYR A 90 3.21 -4.47 11.45
CA TYR A 90 3.05 -5.74 10.77
C TYR A 90 2.89 -6.89 11.76
N SER A 91 2.14 -7.91 11.37
CA SER A 91 2.11 -9.20 12.06
C SER A 91 3.26 -10.11 11.61
N LYS A 92 3.45 -11.21 12.32
CA LYS A 92 4.51 -12.21 12.05
C LYS A 92 4.42 -12.85 10.66
N ASP A 93 3.26 -12.78 10.00
CA ASP A 93 3.02 -13.29 8.65
C ASP A 93 3.24 -12.23 7.56
N GLY A 94 3.74 -11.04 7.93
CA GLY A 94 4.00 -9.94 7.00
C GLY A 94 2.75 -9.17 6.58
N THR A 95 1.57 -9.45 7.17
CA THR A 95 0.36 -8.67 6.92
C THR A 95 0.22 -7.46 7.85
N LEU A 96 -0.68 -6.54 7.52
CA LEU A 96 -0.88 -5.30 8.27
C LEU A 96 -1.75 -5.52 9.50
N VAL A 97 -1.36 -4.91 10.62
CA VAL A 97 -2.20 -4.80 11.82
C VAL A 97 -3.12 -3.59 11.66
N ILE A 98 -4.33 -3.84 11.13
CA ILE A 98 -5.32 -2.80 10.84
C ILE A 98 -6.14 -2.49 12.11
N ASP A 99 -5.72 -1.45 12.84
CA ASP A 99 -6.44 -0.92 13.99
C ASP A 99 -7.50 0.13 13.59
N ARG A 100 -8.64 0.14 14.29
CA ARG A 100 -9.69 1.18 14.11
C ARG A 100 -9.22 2.58 14.51
N LYS A 101 -8.31 2.68 15.47
CA LYS A 101 -7.73 3.93 15.94
C LYS A 101 -6.23 3.77 16.00
N LYS A 102 -5.52 4.62 15.27
CA LYS A 102 -4.07 4.61 15.25
C LYS A 102 -3.49 5.06 16.58
N LYS A 103 -2.41 4.40 16.97
CA LYS A 103 -1.64 4.72 18.17
C LYS A 103 -0.40 5.46 17.73
N GLN A 104 -0.01 6.46 18.50
CA GLN A 104 1.27 7.13 18.29
C GLN A 104 2.40 6.14 18.60
N PHE A 105 3.47 6.20 17.81
CA PHE A 105 4.76 5.62 18.16
C PHE A 105 5.23 6.21 19.51
N GLN A 106 5.89 5.41 20.36
CA GLN A 106 6.24 5.87 21.71
C GLN A 106 7.34 6.93 21.64
N THR A 107 8.37 6.70 20.82
CA THR A 107 9.34 7.72 20.40
C THR A 107 9.19 8.01 18.90
N LEU A 108 8.19 8.84 18.57
CA LEU A 108 7.73 9.09 17.19
C LEU A 108 8.84 9.30 16.16
N ALA A 109 9.82 10.16 16.43
CA ALA A 109 10.88 10.45 15.48
C ALA A 109 11.81 9.25 15.23
N GLU A 110 12.19 8.52 16.28
CA GLU A 110 13.16 7.42 16.21
C GLU A 110 12.50 6.14 15.69
N GLU A 111 11.33 5.79 16.24
CA GLU A 111 10.58 4.61 15.83
C GLU A 111 10.13 4.69 14.38
N ALA A 112 9.59 5.84 13.93
CA ALA A 112 9.16 5.99 12.54
C ALA A 112 10.35 5.90 11.58
N GLN A 113 11.48 6.53 11.91
CA GLN A 113 12.70 6.44 11.09
C GLN A 113 13.23 5.01 11.02
N ALA A 114 13.34 4.31 12.15
CA ALA A 114 13.81 2.92 12.17
C ALA A 114 12.87 1.99 11.38
N HIS A 115 11.56 2.14 11.58
CA HIS A 115 10.52 1.37 10.89
C HIS A 115 10.53 1.58 9.38
N ILE A 116 10.63 2.82 8.92
CA ILE A 116 10.69 3.15 7.49
C ILE A 116 12.03 2.69 6.89
N LYS A 117 13.14 2.93 7.58
CA LYS A 117 14.47 2.55 7.10
C LYS A 117 14.60 1.04 6.93
N SER A 118 14.10 0.25 7.89
CA SER A 118 14.08 -1.20 7.78
C SER A 118 13.31 -1.67 6.53
N GLN A 119 12.15 -1.08 6.29
CA GLN A 119 11.32 -1.39 5.12
C GLN A 119 12.01 -1.05 3.80
N VAL A 120 12.59 0.14 3.70
CA VAL A 120 13.16 0.67 2.45
C VAL A 120 14.53 0.07 2.15
N GLU A 121 15.42 -0.04 3.15
CA GLU A 121 16.78 -0.51 2.93
C GLU A 121 16.92 -2.03 2.94
N ASN A 122 16.13 -2.71 3.80
CA ASN A 122 16.29 -4.14 4.04
C ASN A 122 15.12 -4.98 3.54
N GLY A 123 14.01 -4.35 3.12
CA GLY A 123 12.78 -5.06 2.79
C GLY A 123 12.19 -5.79 3.99
N SER A 124 12.42 -5.33 5.21
CA SER A 124 12.01 -6.03 6.44
C SER A 124 11.34 -5.13 7.45
N VAL A 125 10.62 -5.74 8.40
CA VAL A 125 9.92 -5.05 9.51
C VAL A 125 10.05 -5.85 10.79
N THR A 126 10.07 -5.17 11.93
CA THR A 126 9.86 -5.83 13.22
C THR A 126 8.36 -6.00 13.45
N ALA A 127 7.89 -7.24 13.51
CA ALA A 127 6.49 -7.55 13.76
C ALA A 127 6.07 -7.12 15.17
N VAL A 128 4.76 -7.01 15.42
CA VAL A 128 4.21 -6.73 16.75
C VAL A 128 4.60 -7.79 17.81
N THR A 129 5.06 -8.97 17.39
CA THR A 129 5.61 -10.03 18.25
C THR A 129 7.10 -9.85 18.56
N GLY A 130 7.77 -8.85 17.97
CA GLY A 130 9.18 -8.49 18.22
C GLY A 130 10.20 -9.16 17.32
N GLU A 131 9.76 -10.06 16.44
CA GLU A 131 10.60 -10.79 15.48
C GLU A 131 10.68 -10.05 14.14
N ASP A 132 11.85 -10.14 13.48
CA ASP A 132 12.07 -9.52 12.18
C ASP A 132 11.45 -10.38 11.06
N VAL A 133 10.60 -9.76 10.26
CA VAL A 133 9.88 -10.37 9.14
C VAL A 133 10.37 -9.77 7.83
N GLN A 134 10.74 -10.64 6.89
CA GLN A 134 11.07 -10.25 5.52
C GLN A 134 9.79 -10.03 4.73
N LEU A 135 9.70 -8.88 4.07
CA LEU A 135 8.60 -8.54 3.18
C LEU A 135 8.91 -9.06 1.77
N PRO A 136 7.99 -9.80 1.14
CA PRO A 136 8.22 -10.42 -0.17
C PRO A 136 8.07 -9.41 -1.33
N ILE A 137 8.78 -8.27 -1.26
CA ILE A 137 8.67 -7.18 -2.23
C ILE A 137 9.41 -7.43 -3.54
N GLY A 138 10.36 -8.37 -3.58
CA GLY A 138 11.09 -8.76 -4.79
C GLY A 138 11.66 -7.57 -5.57
N ASP A 139 11.48 -7.59 -6.90
CA ASP A 139 11.88 -6.51 -7.81
C ASP A 139 10.73 -5.52 -8.11
N HIS A 140 9.66 -5.55 -7.31
CA HIS A 140 8.51 -4.66 -7.55
C HIS A 140 8.92 -3.21 -7.37
N GLN A 141 8.29 -2.32 -8.14
CA GLN A 141 8.24 -0.91 -7.76
C GLN A 141 7.50 -0.80 -6.42
N VAL A 142 7.96 0.14 -5.59
CA VAL A 142 7.47 0.29 -4.22
C VAL A 142 6.87 1.67 -3.98
N SER A 143 5.73 1.71 -3.29
CA SER A 143 5.14 2.91 -2.72
C SER A 143 5.16 2.82 -1.19
N LEU A 144 5.52 3.90 -0.50
CA LEU A 144 5.44 3.99 0.97
C LEU A 144 4.21 4.81 1.37
N CYS A 145 3.21 4.16 1.97
CA CYS A 145 2.03 4.81 2.49
C CYS A 145 2.34 5.51 3.82
N CYS A 146 1.96 6.79 3.88
CA CYS A 146 1.92 7.59 5.10
C CYS A 146 0.51 8.15 5.22
N HIS A 147 -0.13 8.03 6.37
CA HIS A 147 -1.48 8.56 6.52
C HIS A 147 -1.49 9.89 7.26
N SER A 148 -2.32 10.80 6.80
CA SER A 148 -2.50 12.13 7.41
C SER A 148 -3.26 12.10 8.74
N ASP A 149 -3.95 11.00 9.06
CA ASP A 149 -4.71 10.82 10.31
C ASP A 149 -3.86 10.21 11.44
N SER A 150 -2.62 9.83 11.16
CA SER A 150 -1.69 9.29 12.14
C SER A 150 -1.22 10.38 13.10
N PRO A 151 -1.21 10.13 14.42
CA PRO A 151 -0.50 11.00 15.35
C PRO A 151 0.95 11.14 14.92
N GLY A 152 1.39 12.37 14.62
CA GLY A 152 2.74 12.61 14.11
C GLY A 152 2.91 12.46 12.59
N ALA A 153 1.84 12.61 11.82
CA ALA A 153 1.87 12.42 10.36
C ALA A 153 2.94 13.28 9.64
N ILE A 154 3.20 14.50 10.12
CA ILE A 154 4.21 15.40 9.53
C ILE A 154 5.62 14.85 9.78
N GLU A 155 5.90 14.36 10.98
CA GLU A 155 7.17 13.75 11.34
C GLU A 155 7.40 12.46 10.54
N ILE A 156 6.36 11.63 10.40
CA ILE A 156 6.39 10.39 9.62
C ILE A 156 6.69 10.69 8.14
N VAL A 157 5.96 11.61 7.51
CA VAL A 157 6.18 11.93 6.09
C VAL A 157 7.52 12.62 5.85
N THR A 158 8.01 13.41 6.82
CA THR A 158 9.33 14.03 6.75
C THR A 158 10.43 12.98 6.83
N ALA A 159 10.32 12.02 7.76
CA ALA A 159 11.23 10.89 7.86
C ALA A 159 11.21 10.02 6.59
N ALA A 160 10.01 9.71 6.09
CA ALA A 160 9.82 8.99 4.84
C ALA A 160 10.55 9.67 3.68
N ARG A 161 10.35 10.99 3.51
CA ARG A 161 10.99 11.73 2.43
C ARG A 161 12.51 11.70 2.52
N LEU A 162 13.06 11.93 3.72
CA LEU A 162 14.50 11.90 3.95
C LEU A 162 15.10 10.54 3.57
N ILE A 163 14.48 9.45 4.05
CA ILE A 163 14.99 8.09 3.85
C ILE A 163 14.88 7.67 2.38
N ILE A 164 13.72 7.92 1.75
CA ILE A 164 13.49 7.58 0.34
C ILE A 164 14.46 8.35 -0.57
N ASP A 165 14.77 9.60 -0.27
CA ASP A 165 15.72 10.39 -1.08
C ASP A 165 17.14 9.88 -0.99
N GLN A 166 17.56 9.50 0.21
CA GLN A 166 18.87 8.90 0.42
C GLN A 166 18.96 7.54 -0.28
N PHE A 167 17.93 6.71 -0.15
CA PHE A 167 17.86 5.41 -0.83
C PHE A 167 17.91 5.59 -2.34
N ASN A 168 17.05 6.46 -2.89
CA ASN A 168 17.00 6.71 -4.33
C ASN A 168 18.33 7.25 -4.84
N LYS A 169 18.91 8.27 -4.21
CA LYS A 169 20.21 8.81 -4.61
C LYS A 169 21.33 7.76 -4.61
N LYS A 170 21.27 6.79 -3.68
CA LYS A 170 22.26 5.72 -3.55
C LYS A 170 22.08 4.62 -4.61
N HIS A 171 20.85 4.30 -4.99
CA HIS A 171 20.52 3.11 -5.77
C HIS A 171 20.04 3.40 -7.21
N PHE A 172 19.46 4.57 -7.44
CA PHE A 172 18.92 5.00 -8.72
C PHE A 172 19.54 6.36 -9.04
N SER A 173 20.42 6.40 -10.03
CA SER A 173 21.08 7.64 -10.46
C SER A 173 20.04 8.63 -10.99
N LEU A 174 19.54 9.50 -10.11
CA LEU A 174 18.68 10.65 -10.42
C LEU A 174 19.50 11.93 -10.26
#